data_AF-J7J581-F1
#
_entry.id   AF-J7J581-F1
#
_cell.length_a   1.000
_cell.length_b   1.000
_cell.length_c   1.000
_cell.angle_alpha   90.00
_cell.angle_beta   90.00
_cell.angle_gamma   90.00
#
_symmetry.space_group_name_H-M   'P 1'
#
loop_
_entity.id
_entity.type
_entity.pdbx_description
1 polymer ?
#
loop_
_entity_poly.entity_id
_entity_poly.type
_entity_poly.pdbx_seq_one_letter_code
_entity_poly.pdbx_strand_id
1 'polypeptide(L)'
;MENGSENQKLSALYSWWAIILFLFLFFPIGLYLIFKRISLDKKTLYPYSIAKVIGWIFVFIGSTGVISTYSSTSQNFVGKTAAIMFLIGGITLIIWGVKLQKQSLRYSKYSALIIDQNISSLDNIASATSLNYDEVKKDLQKMLSKNYFIGAYINESSGEILLPKSKANRTYNQSSSEKVPIVCKSCGANNIVIAGRVSECEYCGSPIN
;
A
#
# COMPACT_ATOMS: atom_id res chain seq x y z
N MET A 1 4.21 21.44 -17.85
CA MET A 1 5.05 21.01 -16.70
C MET A 1 4.42 21.38 -15.35
N GLU A 2 3.10 21.54 -15.25
CA GLU A 2 2.40 22.00 -14.02
C GLU A 2 2.00 20.91 -13.03
N ASN A 3 1.93 19.64 -13.44
CA ASN A 3 1.45 18.54 -12.58
C ASN A 3 2.38 18.19 -11.40
N GLY A 4 3.57 18.79 -11.29
CA GLY A 4 4.50 18.56 -10.19
C GLY A 4 4.14 19.30 -8.91
N SER A 5 3.70 20.56 -9.01
CA SER A 5 3.51 21.44 -7.84
C SER A 5 2.20 21.17 -7.08
N GLU A 6 1.12 20.79 -7.80
CA GLU A 6 -0.17 20.48 -7.19
C GLU A 6 -0.15 19.15 -6.43
N ASN A 7 0.51 18.12 -6.99
CA ASN A 7 0.71 16.83 -6.31
C ASN A 7 1.60 16.95 -5.07
N GLN A 8 2.56 17.88 -5.07
CA GLN A 8 3.44 18.17 -3.93
C GLN A 8 2.72 18.95 -2.82
N LYS A 9 1.82 19.88 -3.16
CA LYS A 9 0.96 20.56 -2.17
C LYS A 9 -0.11 19.61 -1.62
N LEU A 10 -0.63 18.71 -2.43
CA LEU A 10 -1.54 17.64 -1.99
C LEU A 10 -0.86 16.74 -0.96
N SER A 11 0.38 16.29 -1.20
CA SER A 11 1.09 15.40 -0.27
C SER A 11 1.37 16.04 1.09
N ALA A 12 1.59 17.37 1.13
CA ALA A 12 1.78 18.11 2.38
C ALA A 12 0.49 18.20 3.22
N LEU A 13 -0.66 18.47 2.59
CA LEU A 13 -1.97 18.50 3.25
C LEU A 13 -2.44 17.12 3.74
N TYR A 14 -2.02 16.06 3.04
CA TYR A 14 -2.21 14.68 3.49
C TYR A 14 -1.06 14.16 4.36
N SER A 15 -0.18 15.02 4.88
CA SER A 15 0.83 14.60 5.85
C SER A 15 0.18 14.16 7.18
N TRP A 16 0.84 13.28 7.94
CA TRP A 16 0.29 12.79 9.22
C TRP A 16 0.07 13.95 10.18
N TRP A 17 1.00 14.90 10.20
CA TRP A 17 0.91 16.10 11.03
C TRP A 17 -0.23 17.02 10.62
N ALA A 18 -0.43 17.29 9.32
CA ALA A 18 -1.55 18.10 8.85
C ALA A 18 -2.89 17.46 9.20
N ILE A 19 -3.02 16.15 9.02
CA ILE A 19 -4.23 15.40 9.38
C ILE A 19 -4.51 15.51 10.88
N ILE A 20 -3.51 15.27 11.72
CA ILE A 20 -3.66 15.37 13.18
C ILE A 20 -4.08 16.80 13.56
N LEU A 21 -3.45 17.83 12.98
CA LEU A 21 -3.81 19.23 13.23
C LEU A 21 -5.25 19.53 12.85
N PHE A 22 -5.69 19.16 11.65
CA PHE A 22 -7.08 19.37 11.20
C PHE A 22 -8.07 18.55 12.01
N LEU A 23 -7.68 17.40 12.54
CA LEU A 23 -8.52 16.56 13.37
C LEU A 23 -8.84 17.19 14.73
N PHE A 24 -7.89 17.91 15.32
CA PHE A 24 -8.09 18.68 16.55
C PHE A 24 -8.77 20.03 16.30
N LEU A 25 -8.40 20.73 15.23
CA LEU A 25 -8.94 22.07 14.92
C LEU A 25 -10.37 22.00 14.34
N PHE A 26 -10.62 21.00 13.49
CA PHE A 26 -11.88 20.82 12.78
C PHE A 26 -12.14 19.33 12.50
N PHE A 27 -12.65 18.62 13.52
CA PHE A 27 -12.91 17.19 13.50
C PHE A 27 -13.53 16.63 12.19
N PRO A 28 -14.56 17.26 11.58
CA PRO A 28 -15.15 16.77 10.33
C PRO A 28 -14.15 16.75 9.16
N ILE A 29 -13.31 17.77 9.04
CA ILE A 29 -12.31 17.90 7.98
C ILE A 29 -11.18 16.91 8.23
N GLY A 30 -10.71 16.77 9.47
CA GLY A 30 -9.70 15.77 9.82
C GLY A 30 -10.15 14.35 9.47
N LEU A 31 -11.41 14.01 9.77
CA LEU A 31 -11.99 12.71 9.41
C LEU A 31 -12.02 12.48 7.89
N TYR A 32 -12.46 13.49 7.13
CA TYR A 32 -12.49 13.44 5.67
C TYR A 32 -11.09 13.28 5.06
N LEU A 33 -10.10 13.99 5.61
CA LEU A 33 -8.71 13.91 5.14
C LEU A 33 -8.09 12.53 5.40
N ILE A 34 -8.38 11.90 6.55
CA ILE A 34 -7.98 10.50 6.83
C ILE A 34 -8.59 9.58 5.78
N PHE A 35 -9.89 9.73 5.52
CA PHE A 35 -10.59 8.88 4.56
C PHE A 35 -9.94 8.97 3.18
N LYS A 36 -9.71 10.19 2.71
CA LYS A 36 -9.12 10.46 1.41
C LYS A 36 -7.67 9.99 1.34
N ARG A 37 -6.85 10.24 2.36
CA ARG A 37 -5.47 9.76 2.39
C ARG A 37 -5.36 8.23 2.28
N ILE A 38 -6.16 7.51 3.06
CA ILE A 38 -6.16 6.03 3.03
C ILE A 38 -6.57 5.50 1.65
N SER A 39 -7.45 6.21 0.94
CA SER A 39 -7.82 5.87 -0.44
C SER A 39 -6.71 6.18 -1.47
N LEU A 40 -5.81 7.12 -1.15
CA LEU A 40 -4.73 7.58 -2.02
C LEU A 40 -3.44 6.78 -1.83
N ASP A 41 -3.20 6.24 -0.63
CA ASP A 41 -1.99 5.46 -0.31
C ASP A 41 -2.06 4.04 -0.90
N LYS A 42 -1.71 3.94 -2.19
CA LYS A 42 -1.79 2.73 -3.02
C LYS A 42 -0.76 1.65 -2.65
N LYS A 43 0.31 1.99 -1.93
CA LYS A 43 1.49 1.11 -1.71
C LYS A 43 1.56 0.49 -0.32
N THR A 44 0.89 1.06 0.66
CA THR A 44 0.93 0.54 2.03
C THR A 44 -0.21 -0.45 2.21
N LEU A 45 0.10 -1.71 2.50
CA LEU A 45 -0.89 -2.72 2.93
C LEU A 45 -1.43 -2.45 4.36
N TYR A 46 -0.94 -1.42 5.04
CA TYR A 46 -1.19 -1.12 6.46
C TYR A 46 -2.28 -0.09 6.84
N PRO A 47 -3.01 0.60 5.92
CA PRO A 47 -3.82 1.77 6.30
C PRO A 47 -5.06 1.42 7.12
N TYR A 48 -5.54 0.18 7.04
CA TYR A 48 -6.71 -0.29 7.81
C TYR A 48 -6.42 -0.36 9.32
N SER A 49 -5.17 -0.63 9.72
CA SER A 49 -4.80 -0.74 11.14
C SER A 49 -4.89 0.61 11.81
N ILE A 50 -4.42 1.66 11.13
CA ILE A 50 -4.37 3.02 11.66
C ILE A 50 -5.78 3.60 11.81
N ALA A 51 -6.67 3.36 10.84
CA ALA A 51 -8.08 3.76 10.95
C ALA A 51 -8.76 3.17 12.19
N LYS A 52 -8.50 1.90 12.51
CA LYS A 52 -9.05 1.24 13.71
C LYS A 52 -8.46 1.81 15.00
N VAL A 53 -7.14 2.04 15.05
CA VAL A 53 -6.47 2.61 16.23
C VAL A 53 -7.01 4.02 16.51
N ILE A 54 -7.09 4.88 15.50
CA ILE A 54 -7.64 6.23 15.63
C ILE A 54 -9.12 6.17 16.03
N GLY A 55 -9.89 5.28 15.43
CA GLY A 55 -11.29 5.08 15.80
C GLY A 55 -11.47 4.68 17.26
N TRP A 56 -10.66 3.76 17.78
CA TRP A 56 -10.67 3.38 19.20
C TRP A 56 -10.29 4.55 20.11
N ILE A 57 -9.27 5.34 19.75
CA ILE A 57 -8.89 6.56 20.49
C ILE A 57 -10.09 7.51 20.59
N PHE A 58 -10.83 7.72 19.50
CA PHE A 58 -12.04 8.56 19.53
C PHE A 58 -13.17 7.99 20.37
N VAL A 59 -13.36 6.68 20.35
CA VAL A 59 -14.37 6.04 21.20
C VAL A 59 -14.02 6.21 22.68
N PHE A 60 -12.75 6.06 23.06
CA PHE A 60 -12.30 6.31 24.44
C PHE A 60 -12.49 7.78 24.86
N ILE A 61 -12.08 8.74 24.02
CA ILE A 61 -12.27 10.17 24.29
C ILE A 61 -13.76 10.51 24.39
N GLY A 62 -14.58 10.05 23.44
CA GLY A 62 -16.02 10.27 23.46
C GLY A 62 -16.69 9.64 24.69
N SER A 63 -16.29 8.43 25.08
CA SER A 63 -16.82 7.71 26.24
C SER A 63 -16.51 8.43 27.55
N THR A 64 -15.26 8.86 27.75
CA THR A 64 -14.87 9.67 28.92
C THR A 64 -15.63 11.00 28.96
N GLY A 65 -15.86 11.64 27.82
CA GLY A 65 -16.69 12.83 27.70
C GLY A 65 -18.14 12.60 28.12
N VAL A 66 -18.75 11.49 27.68
CA VAL A 66 -20.12 11.12 28.09
C VAL A 66 -20.18 10.89 29.61
N ILE A 67 -19.27 10.10 30.19
CA ILE A 67 -19.23 9.81 31.63
C ILE A 67 -19.10 11.11 32.45
N SER A 68 -18.20 12.01 32.04
CA SER A 68 -18.02 13.30 32.70
C SER A 68 -19.30 14.15 32.67
N THR A 69 -19.96 14.25 31.50
CA THR A 69 -21.22 15.01 31.38
C THR A 69 -22.40 14.41 32.12
N TYR A 70 -22.39 13.09 32.38
CA TYR A 70 -23.39 12.42 33.20
C TYR A 70 -23.17 12.68 34.70
N SER A 71 -21.92 12.76 35.13
CA SER A 71 -21.56 13.03 36.54
C SER A 71 -21.77 14.50 36.95
N SER A 72 -21.70 15.44 36.00
CA SER A 72 -21.90 16.86 36.26
C SER A 72 -23.37 17.27 36.12
N THR A 73 -23.96 17.88 37.16
CA THR A 73 -25.34 18.44 37.15
C THR A 73 -25.54 19.61 36.15
N SER A 74 -24.47 20.11 35.54
CA SER A 74 -24.53 21.21 34.57
C SER A 74 -25.16 20.77 33.23
N GLN A 75 -26.10 21.56 32.72
CA GLN A 75 -26.70 21.38 31.38
C GLN A 75 -25.77 21.89 30.27
N ASN A 76 -24.55 21.37 30.20
CA ASN A 76 -23.58 21.70 29.16
C ASN A 76 -23.95 20.98 27.85
N PHE A 77 -24.91 21.56 27.12
CA PHE A 77 -25.40 21.04 25.84
C PHE A 77 -24.27 20.87 24.82
N VAL A 78 -23.32 21.82 24.78
CA VAL A 78 -22.14 21.77 23.88
C VAL A 78 -21.25 20.57 24.18
N GLY A 79 -20.98 20.28 25.47
CA GLY A 79 -20.16 19.13 25.86
C GLY A 79 -20.82 17.79 25.54
N LYS A 80 -22.12 17.66 25.83
CA LYS A 80 -22.89 16.45 25.52
C LYS A 80 -22.97 16.18 24.01
N THR A 81 -23.23 17.20 23.21
CA THR A 81 -23.29 17.08 21.74
C THR A 81 -21.93 16.76 21.13
N ALA A 82 -20.84 17.38 21.62
CA ALA A 82 -19.48 17.06 21.19
C ALA A 82 -19.09 15.62 21.50
N ALA A 83 -19.37 15.13 22.73
CA ALA A 83 -19.04 13.76 23.13
C ALA A 83 -19.74 12.71 22.25
N ILE A 84 -21.02 12.93 21.93
CA ILE A 84 -21.78 12.06 21.01
C ILE A 84 -21.20 12.11 19.59
N MET A 85 -20.81 13.28 19.09
CA MET A 85 -20.19 13.42 17.76
C MET A 85 -18.89 12.62 17.65
N PHE A 86 -18.03 12.68 18.68
CA PHE A 86 -16.78 11.90 18.71
C PHE A 86 -17.03 10.40 18.77
N LEU A 87 -18.04 9.95 19.52
CA LEU A 87 -18.42 8.53 19.56
C LEU A 87 -18.88 8.03 18.18
N ILE A 88 -19.78 8.76 17.52
CA ILE A 88 -20.29 8.38 16.20
C ILE A 88 -19.16 8.37 15.16
N GLY A 89 -18.31 9.42 15.16
CA GLY A 89 -17.16 9.49 14.27
C GLY A 89 -16.13 8.38 14.51
N GLY A 90 -15.88 8.03 15.78
CA GLY A 90 -15.00 6.92 16.15
C GLY A 90 -15.54 5.57 15.69
N ILE A 91 -16.82 5.29 15.94
CA ILE A 91 -17.46 4.02 15.54
C ILE A 91 -17.47 3.87 14.02
N THR A 92 -17.83 4.92 13.27
CA THR A 92 -17.85 4.87 11.80
C THR A 92 -16.46 4.61 11.22
N LEU A 93 -15.40 5.21 11.79
CA LEU A 93 -14.00 4.91 11.47
C LEU A 93 -13.63 3.44 11.70
N ILE A 94 -14.04 2.86 12.83
CA ILE A 94 -13.77 1.46 13.15
C ILE A 94 -14.45 0.54 12.14
N ILE A 95 -15.73 0.73 11.88
CA ILE A 95 -16.50 -0.09 10.92
C ILE A 95 -15.84 -0.02 9.54
N TRP A 96 -15.48 1.19 9.10
CA TRP A 96 -14.79 1.37 7.83
C TRP A 96 -13.41 0.72 7.81
N GLY A 97 -12.62 0.85 8.88
CA GLY A 97 -11.32 0.19 9.04
C GLY A 97 -11.41 -1.33 8.95
N VAL A 98 -12.43 -1.95 9.56
CA VAL A 98 -12.69 -3.40 9.46
C VAL A 98 -13.04 -3.79 8.02
N LYS A 99 -13.88 -3.01 7.33
CA LYS A 99 -14.23 -3.24 5.91
C LYS A 99 -12.98 -3.19 5.01
N LEU A 100 -12.11 -2.20 5.22
CA LEU A 100 -10.84 -2.09 4.50
C LEU A 100 -9.90 -3.26 4.80
N GLN A 101 -9.83 -3.71 6.06
CA GLN A 101 -9.03 -4.87 6.44
C GLN A 101 -9.43 -6.12 5.66
N LYS A 102 -10.74 -6.42 5.61
CA LYS A 102 -11.27 -7.57 4.88
C LYS A 102 -10.93 -7.49 3.39
N GLN A 103 -11.02 -6.30 2.79
CA GLN A 103 -10.65 -6.09 1.39
C GLN A 103 -9.14 -6.28 1.16
N SER A 104 -8.30 -5.73 2.02
CA SER A 104 -6.83 -5.85 1.89
C SER A 104 -6.36 -7.29 2.00
N LEU A 105 -6.93 -8.07 2.93
CA LEU A 105 -6.60 -9.49 3.07
C LEU A 105 -7.01 -10.30 1.84
N ARG A 106 -8.19 -10.02 1.26
CA ARG A 106 -8.62 -10.64 -0.01
C ARG A 106 -7.64 -10.33 -1.14
N TYR A 107 -7.23 -9.08 -1.27
CA TYR A 107 -6.29 -8.66 -2.31
C TYR A 107 -4.90 -9.27 -2.12
N SER A 108 -4.45 -9.43 -0.88
CA SER A 108 -3.21 -10.15 -0.55
C SER A 108 -3.25 -11.62 -0.94
N LYS A 109 -4.41 -12.29 -0.80
CA LYS A 109 -4.59 -13.67 -1.27
C LYS A 109 -4.51 -13.75 -2.79
N TYR A 110 -5.17 -12.83 -3.50
CA TYR A 110 -5.08 -12.78 -4.96
C TYR A 110 -3.65 -12.55 -5.44
N SER A 111 -2.90 -11.63 -4.83
CA SER A 111 -1.50 -11.41 -5.20
C SER A 111 -0.63 -12.65 -4.95
N ALA A 112 -0.83 -13.39 -3.84
CA ALA A 112 -0.08 -14.61 -3.56
C ALA A 112 -0.39 -15.73 -4.57
N LEU A 113 -1.66 -15.91 -4.94
CA LEU A 113 -2.06 -16.91 -5.96
C LEU A 113 -1.48 -16.57 -7.35
N ILE A 114 -1.50 -15.29 -7.72
CA ILE A 114 -1.10 -14.84 -9.06
C ILE A 114 0.43 -14.74 -9.20
N ILE A 115 1.12 -14.23 -8.18
CA ILE A 115 2.57 -13.97 -8.23
C ILE A 115 3.36 -15.19 -7.77
N ASP A 116 3.01 -15.77 -6.61
CA ASP A 116 3.80 -16.85 -6.01
C ASP A 116 3.45 -18.21 -6.61
N GLN A 117 2.16 -18.45 -6.86
CA GLN A 117 1.68 -19.72 -7.44
C GLN A 117 1.50 -19.68 -8.96
N ASN A 118 1.73 -18.53 -9.60
CA ASN A 118 1.60 -18.31 -11.05
C ASN A 118 0.24 -18.76 -11.63
N ILE A 119 -0.83 -18.66 -10.85
CA ILE A 119 -2.19 -19.02 -11.27
C ILE A 119 -2.80 -17.78 -11.96
N SER A 120 -2.93 -17.85 -13.29
CA SER A 120 -3.48 -16.76 -14.12
C SER A 120 -4.98 -16.86 -14.38
N SER A 121 -5.56 -18.07 -14.35
CA SER A 121 -6.99 -18.31 -14.62
C SER A 121 -7.89 -17.80 -13.50
N LEU A 122 -8.91 -17.01 -13.87
CA LEU A 122 -9.91 -16.48 -12.95
C LEU A 122 -10.72 -17.60 -12.28
N ASP A 123 -11.03 -18.69 -12.97
CA ASP A 123 -11.77 -19.83 -12.42
C ASP A 123 -10.98 -20.57 -11.33
N ASN A 124 -9.68 -20.72 -11.55
CA ASN A 124 -8.78 -21.32 -10.56
C ASN A 124 -8.62 -20.40 -9.34
N ILE A 125 -8.54 -19.08 -9.55
CA ILE A 125 -8.51 -18.10 -8.45
C ILE A 125 -9.85 -18.11 -7.68
N ALA A 126 -10.99 -18.19 -8.38
CA ALA A 126 -12.31 -18.30 -7.79
C ALA A 126 -12.45 -19.57 -6.92
N SER A 127 -12.01 -20.71 -7.45
CA SER A 127 -11.99 -21.98 -6.74
C SER A 127 -11.07 -21.92 -5.50
N ALA A 128 -9.87 -21.37 -5.64
CA ALA A 128 -8.91 -21.26 -4.53
C ALA A 128 -9.34 -20.25 -3.45
N THR A 129 -10.17 -19.26 -3.79
CA THR A 129 -10.65 -18.24 -2.84
C THR A 129 -12.08 -18.47 -2.34
N SER A 130 -12.75 -19.51 -2.83
CA SER A 130 -14.15 -19.83 -2.54
C SER A 130 -15.09 -18.65 -2.85
N LEU A 131 -14.86 -17.98 -3.98
CA LEU A 131 -15.64 -16.83 -4.45
C LEU A 131 -16.19 -17.10 -5.85
N ASN A 132 -17.20 -16.35 -6.25
CA ASN A 132 -17.76 -16.47 -7.60
C ASN A 132 -16.85 -15.80 -8.64
N TYR A 133 -16.85 -16.34 -9.87
CA TYR A 133 -16.10 -15.78 -11.00
C TYR A 133 -16.33 -14.27 -11.17
N ASP A 134 -17.58 -13.81 -11.12
CA ASP A 134 -17.93 -12.40 -11.30
C ASP A 134 -17.38 -11.50 -10.18
N GLU A 135 -17.36 -12.00 -8.94
CA GLU A 135 -16.79 -11.26 -7.81
C GLU A 135 -15.28 -11.12 -7.96
N VAL A 136 -14.61 -12.20 -8.36
CA VAL A 136 -13.17 -12.24 -8.63
C VAL A 136 -12.82 -11.33 -9.80
N LYS A 137 -13.53 -11.41 -10.93
CA LYS A 137 -13.35 -10.51 -12.08
C LYS A 137 -13.45 -9.04 -11.67
N LYS A 138 -14.52 -8.68 -10.95
CA LYS A 138 -14.76 -7.30 -10.49
C LYS A 138 -13.66 -6.82 -9.53
N ASP A 139 -13.22 -7.67 -8.62
CA ASP A 139 -12.17 -7.31 -7.66
C ASP A 139 -10.79 -7.19 -8.31
N LEU A 140 -10.47 -8.07 -9.26
CA LEU A 140 -9.23 -7.99 -10.02
C LEU A 140 -9.20 -6.77 -10.93
N GLN A 141 -10.30 -6.40 -11.57
CA GLN A 141 -10.42 -5.13 -12.30
C GLN A 141 -10.19 -3.91 -11.39
N LYS A 142 -10.71 -3.93 -10.16
CA LYS A 142 -10.41 -2.89 -9.16
C LYS A 142 -8.94 -2.89 -8.74
N MET A 143 -8.27 -4.05 -8.69
CA MET A 143 -6.85 -4.12 -8.39
C MET A 143 -6.00 -3.58 -9.54
N LEU A 144 -6.36 -3.88 -10.79
CA LEU A 144 -5.70 -3.35 -11.99
C LEU A 144 -5.82 -1.82 -12.08
N SER A 145 -7.03 -1.28 -11.91
CA SER A 145 -7.24 0.18 -11.87
C SER A 145 -6.49 0.88 -10.74
N LYS A 146 -6.17 0.15 -9.66
CA LYS A 146 -5.36 0.63 -8.54
C LYS A 146 -3.86 0.39 -8.70
N ASN A 147 -3.41 -0.13 -9.86
CA ASN A 147 -2.01 -0.46 -10.17
C ASN A 147 -1.37 -1.47 -9.20
N TYR A 148 -2.13 -2.43 -8.66
CA TYR A 148 -1.56 -3.53 -7.87
C TYR A 148 -0.67 -4.46 -8.72
N PHE A 149 -0.99 -4.60 -10.00
CA PHE A 149 -0.20 -5.36 -10.97
C PHE A 149 0.22 -4.41 -12.10
N ILE A 150 1.50 -4.05 -12.16
CA ILE A 150 2.00 -3.06 -13.12
C ILE A 150 1.90 -3.62 -14.54
N GLY A 151 1.07 -3.00 -15.36
CA GLY A 151 0.89 -3.33 -16.78
C GLY A 151 0.14 -4.65 -17.05
N ALA A 152 -0.46 -5.27 -16.03
CA ALA A 152 -1.29 -6.46 -16.20
C ALA A 152 -2.65 -6.11 -16.80
N TYR A 153 -3.24 -7.04 -17.53
CA TYR A 153 -4.58 -6.92 -18.08
C TYR A 153 -5.31 -8.27 -18.04
N ILE A 154 -6.64 -8.22 -18.01
CA ILE A 154 -7.48 -9.42 -18.09
C ILE A 154 -7.78 -9.67 -19.57
N ASN A 155 -7.46 -10.86 -20.05
CA ASN A 155 -7.92 -11.34 -21.35
C ASN A 155 -9.33 -11.91 -21.18
N GLU A 156 -10.34 -11.22 -21.71
CA GLU A 156 -11.74 -11.65 -21.58
C GLU A 156 -12.06 -12.91 -22.37
N SER A 157 -11.27 -13.23 -23.40
CA SER A 157 -11.47 -14.43 -24.22
C SER A 157 -10.96 -15.70 -23.53
N SER A 158 -9.87 -15.61 -22.76
CA SER A 158 -9.33 -16.75 -22.01
C SER A 158 -9.75 -16.77 -20.54
N GLY A 159 -10.30 -15.68 -20.00
CA GLY A 159 -10.63 -15.58 -18.58
C GLY A 159 -9.37 -15.59 -17.70
N GLU A 160 -8.26 -15.03 -18.17
CA GLU A 160 -6.98 -15.05 -17.48
C GLU A 160 -6.41 -13.65 -17.26
N ILE A 161 -5.68 -13.48 -16.15
CA ILE A 161 -4.81 -12.32 -15.94
C ILE A 161 -3.45 -12.59 -16.58
N LEU A 162 -3.10 -11.72 -17.52
CA LEU A 162 -1.78 -11.70 -18.13
C LEU A 162 -0.95 -10.62 -17.44
N LEU A 163 0.08 -11.05 -16.72
CA LEU A 163 1.10 -10.15 -16.21
C LEU A 163 2.10 -9.92 -17.32
N PRO A 164 2.46 -8.66 -17.66
CA PRO A 164 3.60 -8.42 -18.52
C PRO A 164 4.78 -9.05 -17.79
N LYS A 165 5.56 -9.90 -18.47
CA LYS A 165 6.74 -10.53 -17.90
C LYS A 165 7.54 -9.44 -17.18
N SER A 166 7.45 -9.43 -15.85
CA SER A 166 8.20 -8.50 -15.05
C SER A 166 9.64 -8.86 -15.30
N LYS A 167 10.39 -7.96 -15.92
CA LYS A 167 11.84 -7.96 -15.75
C LYS A 167 12.08 -7.59 -14.28
N ALA A 168 11.78 -8.50 -13.37
CA ALA A 168 12.29 -8.47 -12.01
C ALA A 168 13.81 -8.48 -12.17
N ASN A 169 14.45 -7.40 -11.74
CA ASN A 169 15.77 -6.90 -12.14
C ASN A 169 15.78 -5.99 -13.38
N ARG A 170 15.11 -4.85 -13.29
CA ARG A 170 15.60 -3.61 -13.91
C ARG A 170 15.85 -2.56 -12.84
N THR A 171 16.90 -2.78 -12.06
CA THR A 171 17.73 -1.65 -11.69
C THR A 171 18.78 -1.52 -12.79
N TYR A 172 18.67 -0.43 -13.55
CA TYR A 172 19.74 0.19 -14.32
C TYR A 172 20.23 -0.49 -15.63
N ASN A 173 20.04 0.29 -16.70
CA ASN A 173 20.81 0.38 -17.94
C ASN A 173 20.71 -0.64 -19.08
N GLN A 174 20.62 -0.01 -20.25
CA GLN A 174 20.94 -0.53 -21.57
C GLN A 174 22.30 -1.24 -21.60
N SER A 175 22.41 -2.19 -22.52
CA SER A 175 23.59 -2.96 -22.94
C SER A 175 23.97 -4.16 -22.09
N SER A 176 23.81 -5.32 -22.73
CA SER A 176 24.31 -6.64 -22.35
C SER A 176 25.77 -6.59 -21.91
N SER A 177 26.03 -6.98 -20.67
CA SER A 177 27.36 -7.27 -20.14
C SER A 177 27.17 -8.05 -18.85
N GLU A 178 27.12 -9.37 -19.00
CA GLU A 178 27.03 -10.35 -17.91
C GLU A 178 28.26 -10.19 -17.01
N LYS A 179 28.04 -9.88 -15.72
CA LYS A 179 29.14 -9.74 -14.75
C LYS A 179 29.43 -11.11 -14.13
N VAL A 180 30.62 -11.63 -14.37
CA VAL A 180 31.08 -12.95 -13.89
C VAL A 180 32.14 -12.76 -12.80
N PRO A 181 32.02 -13.42 -11.64
CA PRO A 181 33.07 -13.45 -10.63
C PRO A 181 34.21 -14.35 -11.11
N ILE A 182 35.43 -13.82 -11.15
CA ILE A 182 36.63 -14.57 -11.53
C ILE A 182 37.76 -14.32 -10.53
N VAL A 183 38.46 -15.39 -10.19
CA VAL A 183 39.60 -15.32 -9.28
C VAL A 183 40.83 -14.93 -10.08
N CYS A 184 41.51 -13.87 -9.67
CA CYS A 184 42.75 -13.41 -10.30
C CYS A 184 43.84 -14.47 -10.13
N LYS A 185 44.43 -14.92 -11.24
CA LYS A 185 45.50 -15.93 -11.25
C LYS A 185 46.81 -15.42 -10.64
N SER A 186 47.00 -14.10 -10.54
CA SER A 186 48.25 -13.50 -10.08
C SER A 186 48.28 -13.22 -8.57
N CYS A 187 47.15 -12.84 -7.96
CA CYS A 187 47.09 -12.49 -6.53
C CYS A 187 46.02 -13.27 -5.73
N GLY A 188 45.19 -14.07 -6.39
CA GLY A 188 44.11 -14.84 -5.74
C GLY A 188 42.89 -14.02 -5.35
N ALA A 189 42.82 -12.71 -5.66
CA ALA A 189 41.67 -11.88 -5.33
C ALA A 189 40.45 -12.22 -6.20
N ASN A 190 39.26 -12.18 -5.61
CA ASN A 190 38.01 -12.37 -6.34
C ASN A 190 37.56 -11.04 -6.97
N ASN A 191 37.50 -10.98 -8.30
CA ASN A 191 37.14 -9.77 -9.05
C ASN A 191 35.83 -10.01 -9.80
N ILE A 192 35.00 -8.97 -9.94
CA ILE A 192 33.74 -9.05 -10.69
C ILE A 192 33.94 -8.35 -12.02
N VAL A 193 34.03 -9.12 -13.10
CA VAL A 193 34.38 -8.61 -14.44
C VAL A 193 33.22 -8.76 -15.40
N ILE A 194 33.23 -7.97 -16.47
CA ILE A 194 32.22 -8.04 -17.53
C ILE A 194 32.67 -9.06 -18.58
N ALA A 195 31.86 -10.08 -18.84
CA ALA A 195 32.14 -11.13 -19.83
C ALA A 195 32.38 -10.50 -21.22
N GLY A 196 33.56 -10.79 -21.79
CA GLY A 196 33.98 -10.30 -23.10
C GLY A 196 34.69 -8.94 -23.10
N ARG A 197 35.00 -8.35 -21.94
CA ARG A 197 35.90 -7.17 -21.85
C ARG A 197 37.17 -7.51 -21.08
N VAL A 198 38.30 -7.00 -21.56
CA VAL A 198 39.56 -7.03 -20.81
C VAL A 198 39.41 -6.10 -19.60
N SER A 199 39.66 -6.63 -18.41
CA SER A 199 39.57 -5.90 -17.15
C SER A 199 40.83 -6.12 -16.34
N GLU A 200 41.18 -5.18 -15.46
CA GLU A 200 42.37 -5.28 -14.61
C GLU A 200 41.96 -5.63 -13.19
N CYS A 201 42.80 -6.38 -12.48
CA CYS A 201 42.55 -6.72 -11.09
C CYS A 201 42.64 -5.47 -10.22
N GLU A 202 41.62 -5.20 -9.41
CA GLU A 202 41.57 -4.03 -8.52
C GLU A 202 42.66 -4.05 -7.43
N TYR A 203 43.23 -5.22 -7.16
CA TYR A 203 44.19 -5.42 -6.07
C TYR A 203 45.65 -5.38 -6.53
N CYS A 204 45.96 -5.83 -7.75
CA CYS A 204 47.35 -5.92 -8.22
C CYS A 204 47.58 -5.36 -9.62
N GLY A 205 46.55 -4.86 -10.30
CA GLY A 205 46.65 -4.29 -11.64
C GLY A 205 46.96 -5.30 -12.75
N SER A 206 46.99 -6.61 -12.46
CA SER A 206 47.21 -7.62 -13.50
C SER A 206 45.97 -7.75 -14.41
N PRO A 207 46.13 -7.92 -15.74
CA PRO A 207 45.00 -8.13 -16.63
C PRO A 207 44.29 -9.46 -16.32
N ILE A 208 42.97 -9.41 -16.33
CA ILE A 208 42.05 -10.52 -16.12
C ILE A 208 41.38 -10.83 -17.46
N ASN A 209 41.59 -12.06 -17.95
CA ASN A 209 41.07 -12.58 -19.21
C ASN A 209 40.22 -13.84 -19.00
#